data_AF-A0A5K0YSH1-F1
#
_entry.id   AF-A0A5K0YSH1-F1
#
_cell.length_a   1.000
_cell.length_b   1.000
_cell.length_c   1.000
_cell.angle_alpha   90.00
_cell.angle_beta   90.00
_cell.angle_gamma   90.00
#
_symmetry.space_group_name_H-M   'P 1'
#
loop_
_entity.id
_entity.type
_entity.pdbx_description
1 polymer ?
#
loop_
_entity_poly.entity_id
_entity_poly.type
_entity_poly.pdbx_seq_one_letter_code
_entity_poly.pdbx_strand_id
1 'polypeptide(L)'
;SLLKSQILEHKTLDSIAGDAEIGTAEILIVLAKETEDLAKKEKENFSPVLKKWHPVCAGVAAASLHNCYGVVLKQYLNNFSELTKDTAMVLQTAGKLERLLVQMAVEDSADCEDGGKGIIREMIPYESESTMMSLFKSWIDGRMSVIGEHVCKAKDTE
;
A
#
# COMPACT_ATOMS: atom_id res chain seq x y z
N SER A 1 1.88 -18.12 -26.29
CA SER A 1 0.57 -17.56 -26.71
C SER A 1 -0.07 -16.91 -25.49
N LEU A 2 -0.76 -15.77 -25.68
CA LEU A 2 -1.48 -15.02 -24.63
C LEU A 2 -2.26 -15.94 -23.67
N LEU A 3 -2.83 -17.01 -24.22
CA LEU A 3 -3.53 -18.07 -23.50
C LEU A 3 -2.72 -18.69 -22.35
N LYS A 4 -1.41 -18.92 -22.50
CA LYS A 4 -0.58 -19.49 -21.43
C LYS A 4 -0.34 -18.51 -20.28
N SER A 5 -0.31 -17.20 -20.57
CA SER A 5 -0.19 -16.15 -19.56
C SER A 5 -1.50 -15.99 -18.80
N GLN A 6 -2.62 -15.96 -19.51
CA GLN A 6 -3.96 -15.90 -18.91
C GLN A 6 -4.25 -17.14 -18.05
N ILE A 7 -3.85 -18.33 -18.51
CA ILE A 7 -3.97 -19.58 -17.73
C ILE A 7 -3.08 -19.54 -16.49
N LEU A 8 -1.88 -18.93 -16.55
CA LEU A 8 -1.01 -18.81 -15.39
C LEU A 8 -1.56 -17.81 -14.38
N GLU A 9 -2.09 -16.66 -14.83
CA GLU A 9 -2.76 -15.67 -13.97
C GLU A 9 -4.03 -16.24 -13.32
N HIS A 10 -4.87 -16.94 -14.09
CA HIS A 10 -6.05 -17.60 -13.54
C HIS A 10 -5.67 -18.70 -12.55
N LYS A 11 -4.62 -19.47 -12.82
CA LYS A 11 -4.15 -20.53 -11.92
C LYS A 11 -3.52 -19.98 -10.63
N THR A 12 -2.92 -18.80 -10.67
CA THR A 12 -2.47 -18.09 -9.46
C THR A 12 -3.67 -17.63 -8.64
N LEU A 13 -4.72 -17.08 -9.27
CA LEU A 13 -5.96 -16.68 -8.59
C LEU A 13 -6.76 -17.88 -8.04
N ASP A 14 -6.80 -19.00 -8.78
CA ASP A 14 -7.48 -20.22 -8.34
C ASP A 14 -6.70 -20.96 -7.24
N SER A 15 -5.35 -20.86 -7.24
CA SER A 15 -4.51 -21.37 -6.14
C SER A 15 -4.63 -20.54 -4.85
N ILE A 16 -5.11 -19.30 -4.96
CA ILE A 16 -5.43 -18.39 -3.84
C ILE A 16 -6.85 -18.70 -3.31
N ALA A 17 -7.74 -19.24 -4.14
CA ALA A 17 -9.13 -19.55 -3.76
C ALA A 17 -9.34 -20.97 -3.20
N GLY A 18 -8.33 -21.86 -3.31
CA GLY A 18 -8.39 -23.23 -2.77
C GLY A 18 -7.60 -23.37 -1.48
N ASP A 19 -8.33 -23.50 -0.35
CA ASP A 19 -7.84 -23.88 0.98
C ASP A 19 -6.97 -22.87 1.76
N ALA A 20 -7.55 -21.72 2.11
CA ALA A 20 -7.38 -21.02 3.40
C ALA A 20 -8.22 -19.73 3.36
N GLU A 21 -8.79 -19.30 4.48
CA GLU A 21 -9.19 -17.90 4.62
C GLU A 21 -7.92 -17.04 4.50
N ILE A 22 -7.62 -16.53 3.30
CA ILE A 22 -6.51 -15.62 3.11
C ILE A 22 -6.87 -14.33 3.86
N GLY A 23 -6.05 -14.01 4.85
CA GLY A 23 -6.27 -12.84 5.69
C GLY A 23 -6.30 -11.57 4.82
N THR A 24 -7.20 -10.63 5.13
CA THR A 24 -7.31 -9.35 4.40
C THR A 24 -5.97 -8.61 4.29
N ALA A 25 -5.09 -8.78 5.29
CA ALA A 25 -3.72 -8.25 5.27
C ALA A 25 -2.84 -8.89 4.19
N GLU A 26 -2.92 -10.21 4.01
CA GLU A 26 -2.17 -10.94 2.99
C GLU A 26 -2.62 -10.52 1.59
N ILE A 27 -3.93 -10.35 1.38
CA ILE A 27 -4.49 -9.82 0.13
C ILE A 27 -3.90 -8.44 -0.19
N LEU A 28 -3.82 -7.54 0.79
CA LEU A 28 -3.23 -6.21 0.56
C LEU A 28 -1.73 -6.26 0.25
N ILE A 29 -0.98 -7.14 0.91
CA ILE A 29 0.45 -7.31 0.65
C ILE A 29 0.68 -7.82 -0.78
N VAL A 30 -0.11 -8.80 -1.22
CA VAL A 30 -0.06 -9.30 -2.60
C VAL A 30 -0.48 -8.21 -3.57
N LEU A 31 -1.58 -7.50 -3.31
CA LEU A 31 -2.05 -6.41 -4.17
C LEU A 31 -0.99 -5.32 -4.33
N ALA A 32 -0.28 -4.96 -3.26
CA ALA A 32 0.79 -3.97 -3.33
C ALA A 32 1.92 -4.42 -4.27
N LYS A 33 2.31 -5.69 -4.18
CA LYS A 33 3.35 -6.29 -5.04
C LYS A 33 2.91 -6.35 -6.50
N GLU A 34 1.68 -6.81 -6.77
CA GLU A 34 1.13 -6.84 -8.13
C GLU A 34 1.01 -5.42 -8.71
N THR A 35 0.68 -4.43 -7.88
CA THR A 35 0.64 -3.01 -8.29
C THR A 35 2.03 -2.49 -8.65
N GLU A 36 3.06 -2.84 -7.86
CA GLU A 36 4.46 -2.52 -8.17
C GLU A 36 4.91 -3.15 -9.49
N ASP A 37 4.61 -4.44 -9.69
CA ASP A 37 4.99 -5.15 -10.91
C ASP A 37 4.25 -4.60 -12.14
N LEU A 38 2.99 -4.20 -11.98
CA LEU A 38 2.23 -3.52 -13.02
C LEU A 38 2.83 -2.15 -13.36
N ALA A 39 3.22 -1.35 -12.36
CA ALA A 39 3.86 -0.06 -12.58
C ALA A 39 5.19 -0.19 -13.35
N LYS A 40 6.01 -1.19 -13.02
CA LYS A 40 7.25 -1.49 -13.74
C LYS A 40 6.98 -1.88 -15.20
N LYS A 41 6.03 -2.79 -15.42
CA LYS A 41 5.63 -3.20 -16.78
C LYS A 41 5.11 -2.01 -17.59
N GLU A 42 4.33 -1.13 -16.99
CA GLU A 42 3.83 0.10 -17.63
C GLU A 42 4.97 1.04 -18.05
N LYS A 43 5.93 1.26 -17.14
CA LYS A 43 7.11 2.08 -17.38
C LYS A 43 7.99 1.54 -18.50
N GLU A 44 8.17 0.22 -18.55
CA GLU A 44 9.08 -0.43 -19.51
C GLU A 44 8.46 -0.57 -20.90
N ASN A 45 7.16 -0.87 -20.99
CA ASN A 45 6.54 -1.28 -22.25
C ASN A 45 5.71 -0.17 -22.90
N PHE A 46 4.92 0.57 -22.13
CA PHE A 46 3.94 1.50 -22.68
C PHE A 46 4.43 2.94 -22.64
N SER A 47 5.07 3.35 -21.55
CA SER A 47 5.57 4.71 -21.38
C SER A 47 6.47 5.20 -22.53
N PRO A 48 7.44 4.41 -23.05
CA PRO A 48 8.30 4.86 -24.17
C PRO A 48 7.53 5.14 -25.46
N VAL A 49 6.41 4.45 -25.67
CA VAL A 49 5.54 4.64 -26.85
C VAL A 49 4.62 5.83 -26.64
N LEU A 50 4.02 5.95 -25.46
CA LEU A 50 3.04 6.98 -25.13
C LEU A 50 3.66 8.36 -24.86
N LYS A 51 4.95 8.44 -24.54
CA LYS A 51 5.65 9.72 -24.28
C LYS A 51 5.62 10.69 -25.46
N LYS A 52 5.40 10.19 -26.68
CA LYS A 52 5.20 11.01 -27.89
C LYS A 52 3.88 11.79 -27.89
N TRP A 53 2.90 11.33 -27.11
CA TRP A 53 1.55 11.88 -27.06
C TRP A 53 1.29 12.67 -25.78
N HIS A 54 1.90 12.24 -24.67
CA HIS A 54 1.77 12.93 -23.40
C HIS A 54 3.09 12.82 -22.62
N PRO A 55 3.69 13.96 -22.21
CA PRO A 55 5.07 13.99 -21.72
C PRO A 55 5.26 13.30 -20.36
N VAL A 56 4.17 13.10 -19.60
CA VAL A 56 4.19 12.50 -18.25
C VAL A 56 3.28 11.26 -18.12
N CYS A 57 3.24 10.41 -19.15
CA CYS A 57 2.41 9.18 -19.17
C CYS A 57 2.68 8.22 -18.01
N ALA A 58 3.95 7.98 -17.69
CA ALA A 58 4.34 7.08 -16.60
C ALA A 58 3.92 7.68 -15.25
N GLY A 59 4.01 9.01 -15.11
CA GLY A 59 3.50 9.73 -13.95
C GLY A 59 1.99 9.59 -13.77
N VAL A 60 1.21 9.72 -14.85
CA VAL A 60 -0.26 9.50 -14.82
C VAL A 60 -0.60 8.06 -14.41
N ALA A 61 0.10 7.07 -14.96
CA ALA A 61 -0.11 5.68 -14.56
C ALA A 61 0.26 5.44 -13.10
N ALA A 62 1.39 5.99 -12.63
CA ALA A 62 1.81 5.88 -11.25
C ALA A 62 0.79 6.51 -10.27
N ALA A 63 0.26 7.69 -10.58
CA ALA A 63 -0.79 8.33 -9.79
C ALA A 63 -2.10 7.53 -9.80
N SER A 64 -2.46 6.94 -10.93
CA SER A 64 -3.64 6.08 -11.06
C SER A 64 -3.53 4.83 -10.17
N LEU A 65 -2.39 4.12 -10.26
CA LEU A 65 -2.11 2.93 -9.46
C LEU A 65 -2.03 3.25 -7.96
N HIS A 66 -1.43 4.38 -7.61
CA HIS A 66 -1.33 4.87 -6.24
C HIS A 66 -2.73 5.11 -5.66
N ASN A 67 -3.59 5.83 -6.38
CA ASN A 67 -4.96 6.09 -5.94
C ASN A 67 -5.78 4.80 -5.79
N CYS A 68 -5.65 3.86 -6.73
CA CYS A 68 -6.35 2.57 -6.65
C CYS A 68 -5.97 1.77 -5.40
N TYR A 69 -4.67 1.62 -5.13
CA TYR A 69 -4.21 0.92 -3.93
C TYR A 69 -4.58 1.68 -2.65
N GLY A 70 -4.46 3.01 -2.65
CA GLY A 70 -4.79 3.87 -1.51
C GLY A 70 -6.23 3.73 -1.04
N VAL A 71 -7.19 3.55 -1.96
CA VAL A 71 -8.60 3.29 -1.61
C VAL A 71 -8.75 1.98 -0.83
N VAL A 72 -8.10 0.91 -1.29
CA VAL A 72 -8.16 -0.41 -0.65
C VAL A 72 -7.43 -0.40 0.70
N LEU A 73 -6.26 0.25 0.76
CA LEU A 73 -5.51 0.45 2.01
C LEU A 73 -6.35 1.18 3.06
N LYS A 74 -7.02 2.27 2.67
CA LYS A 74 -7.87 3.04 3.58
C LYS A 74 -9.04 2.21 4.12
N GLN A 75 -9.67 1.40 3.26
CA GLN A 75 -10.73 0.48 3.68
C GLN A 75 -10.22 -0.55 4.68
N TYR A 76 -9.04 -1.13 4.44
CA TYR A 76 -8.40 -2.03 5.40
C TYR A 76 -8.20 -1.32 6.75
N LEU A 77 -7.52 -0.17 6.77
CA LEU A 77 -7.19 0.53 8.02
C LEU A 77 -8.41 0.98 8.83
N ASN A 78 -9.51 1.34 8.18
CA ASN A 78 -10.75 1.69 8.87
C ASN A 78 -11.39 0.52 9.63
N ASN A 79 -11.05 -0.73 9.29
CA ASN A 79 -11.60 -1.93 9.91
C ASN A 79 -10.73 -2.48 11.05
N PHE A 80 -9.54 -1.92 11.31
CA PHE A 80 -8.63 -2.39 12.36
C PHE A 80 -8.38 -1.31 13.41
N SER A 81 -8.66 -1.64 14.67
CA SER A 81 -8.44 -0.76 15.83
C SER A 81 -7.15 -1.04 16.59
N GLU A 82 -6.44 -2.13 16.26
CA GLU A 82 -5.27 -2.59 17.02
C GLU A 82 -4.04 -2.79 16.13
N LEU A 83 -2.87 -2.52 16.72
CA LEU A 83 -1.60 -2.83 16.09
C LEU A 83 -1.35 -4.34 16.15
N THR A 84 -1.45 -4.99 15.00
CA THR A 84 -1.00 -6.38 14.80
C THR A 84 0.26 -6.42 13.97
N LYS A 85 0.97 -7.55 13.99
CA LYS A 85 2.09 -7.81 13.09
C LYS A 85 1.67 -7.64 11.63
N ASP A 86 0.49 -8.11 11.28
CA ASP A 86 -0.03 -8.09 9.91
C ASP A 86 -0.33 -6.67 9.45
N THR A 87 -0.97 -5.85 10.29
CA THR A 87 -1.18 -4.42 10.01
C THR A 87 0.15 -3.68 9.86
N ALA A 88 1.16 -4.00 10.67
CA ALA A 88 2.50 -3.43 10.52
C ALA A 88 3.15 -3.81 9.17
N MET A 89 3.01 -5.07 8.73
CA MET A 89 3.50 -5.52 7.42
C MET A 89 2.76 -4.85 6.26
N VAL A 90 1.45 -4.67 6.36
CA VAL A 90 0.63 -3.94 5.37
C VAL A 90 1.11 -2.50 5.25
N LEU A 91 1.24 -1.77 6.37
CA LEU A 91 1.70 -0.38 6.37
C LEU A 91 3.13 -0.26 5.82
N GLN A 92 4.03 -1.18 6.18
CA GLN A 92 5.40 -1.18 5.65
C GLN A 92 5.42 -1.41 4.13
N THR A 93 4.58 -2.33 3.63
CA THR A 93 4.50 -2.65 2.20
C THR A 93 3.87 -1.50 1.42
N ALA A 94 2.81 -0.89 1.96
CA ALA A 94 2.19 0.32 1.42
C ALA A 94 3.20 1.47 1.27
N GLY A 95 3.99 1.75 2.31
CA GLY A 95 5.00 2.81 2.26
C GLY A 95 6.14 2.53 1.27
N LYS A 96 6.46 1.26 1.00
CA LYS A 96 7.41 0.91 -0.08
C LYS A 96 6.80 1.16 -1.46
N LEU A 97 5.57 0.71 -1.68
CA LEU A 97 4.84 0.93 -2.94
C LEU A 97 4.69 2.42 -3.24
N GLU A 98 4.27 3.22 -2.25
CA GLU A 98 4.13 4.67 -2.40
C GLU A 98 5.42 5.32 -2.88
N ARG A 99 6.54 5.05 -2.21
CA ARG A 99 7.84 5.61 -2.60
C ARG A 99 8.22 5.25 -4.02
N LEU A 100 7.96 4.02 -4.44
CA LEU A 100 8.24 3.57 -5.80
C LEU A 100 7.40 4.33 -6.83
N LEU A 101 6.09 4.44 -6.61
CA LEU A 101 5.17 5.13 -7.52
C LEU A 101 5.47 6.63 -7.59
N VAL A 102 5.74 7.27 -6.44
CA VAL A 102 6.14 8.68 -6.38
C VAL A 102 7.45 8.90 -7.12
N GLN A 103 8.45 8.04 -6.92
CA GLN A 103 9.72 8.12 -7.63
C GLN A 103 9.53 7.96 -9.14
N MET A 104 8.68 7.03 -9.58
CA MET A 104 8.32 6.86 -10.98
C MET A 104 7.69 8.12 -11.57
N ALA A 105 6.78 8.78 -10.84
CA ALA A 105 6.16 10.04 -11.27
C ALA A 105 7.17 11.21 -11.35
N VAL A 106 8.06 11.32 -10.35
CA VAL A 106 9.12 12.35 -10.34
C VAL A 106 10.05 12.18 -11.55
N GLU A 107 10.53 10.97 -11.80
CA GLU A 107 11.45 10.68 -12.91
C GLU A 107 10.82 10.97 -14.28
N ASP A 108 9.54 10.64 -14.46
CA ASP A 108 8.88 10.88 -15.74
C ASP A 108 8.65 12.37 -16.02
N SER A 109 8.58 13.17 -14.95
CA SER A 109 8.34 14.61 -15.02
C SER A 109 9.58 15.48 -15.09
N ALA A 110 10.78 14.90 -15.18
CA ALA A 110 12.05 15.63 -15.17
C ALA A 110 12.16 16.71 -16.26
N ASP A 111 11.55 16.46 -17.43
CA ASP A 111 11.56 17.38 -18.58
C ASP A 111 10.26 18.22 -18.70
N CYS A 112 9.36 18.14 -17.71
CA CYS A 112 8.09 18.86 -17.71
C CYS A 112 8.25 20.27 -17.12
N GLU A 113 7.57 21.28 -17.69
CA GLU A 113 7.63 22.68 -17.22
C GLU A 113 7.24 22.85 -15.75
N ASP A 114 6.26 22.06 -15.28
CA ASP A 114 5.82 22.07 -13.88
C ASP A 114 6.66 21.14 -12.98
N GLY A 115 7.63 20.42 -13.54
CA GLY A 115 8.50 19.49 -12.81
C GLY A 115 7.73 18.41 -12.05
N GLY A 116 6.55 18.02 -12.56
CA GLY A 116 5.70 16.98 -11.97
C GLY A 116 4.81 17.41 -10.82
N LYS A 117 4.79 18.69 -10.42
CA LYS A 117 4.02 19.14 -9.24
C LYS A 117 2.53 18.84 -9.35
N GLY A 118 1.94 18.96 -10.54
CA GLY A 118 0.54 18.58 -10.79
C GLY A 118 0.25 17.13 -10.41
N ILE A 119 1.01 16.18 -10.97
CA ILE A 119 0.85 14.74 -10.69
C ILE A 119 1.14 14.42 -9.23
N ILE A 120 2.21 14.97 -8.66
CA ILE A 120 2.56 14.71 -7.25
C ILE A 120 1.47 15.22 -6.29
N ARG A 121 0.77 16.31 -6.63
CA ARG A 121 -0.37 16.80 -5.83
C ARG A 121 -1.57 15.85 -5.85
N GLU A 122 -1.74 15.07 -6.91
CA GLU A 122 -2.81 14.07 -7.00
C GLU A 122 -2.49 12.81 -6.16
N MET A 123 -1.22 12.56 -5.84
CA MET A 123 -0.76 11.42 -5.05
C MET A 123 -0.78 11.74 -3.55
N ILE A 124 -1.98 11.67 -2.95
CA ILE A 124 -2.17 11.96 -1.52
C ILE A 124 -1.45 10.90 -0.66
N PRO A 125 -0.48 11.26 0.20
CA PRO A 125 0.30 10.29 0.96
C PRO A 125 -0.55 9.27 1.72
N TYR A 126 -0.12 8.01 1.75
CA TYR A 126 -0.78 6.91 2.47
C TYR A 126 -0.68 7.03 3.99
N GLU A 127 0.15 7.95 4.50
CA GLU A 127 0.36 8.17 5.94
C GLU A 127 0.86 6.91 6.66
N SER A 128 1.64 6.07 5.98
CA SER A 128 2.03 4.74 6.47
C SER A 128 2.77 4.81 7.82
N GLU A 129 3.74 5.73 7.94
CA GLU A 129 4.58 5.88 9.14
C GLU A 129 3.84 6.55 10.28
N SER A 130 3.06 7.60 10.01
CA SER A 130 2.25 8.28 11.03
C SER A 130 1.13 7.38 11.55
N THR A 131 0.47 6.62 10.67
CA THR A 131 -0.51 5.59 11.05
C THR A 131 0.13 4.51 11.89
N MET A 132 1.33 4.05 11.52
CA MET A 132 2.06 3.06 12.33
C MET A 132 2.36 3.61 13.73
N MET A 133 2.81 4.85 13.84
CA MET A 133 3.08 5.49 15.13
C MET A 133 1.83 5.71 15.98
N SER A 134 0.69 6.07 15.37
CA SER A 134 -0.57 6.24 16.11
C SER A 134 -1.06 4.91 16.69
N LEU A 135 -0.97 3.83 15.91
CA LEU A 135 -1.26 2.46 16.36
C LEU A 135 -0.31 2.00 17.46
N PHE A 136 1.00 2.27 17.34
CA PHE A 136 1.97 1.97 18.40
C PHE A 136 1.62 2.69 19.70
N LYS A 137 1.29 3.99 19.62
CA LYS A 137 0.92 4.78 20.79
C LYS A 137 -0.34 4.22 21.46
N SER A 138 -1.39 3.96 20.67
CA SER A 138 -2.65 3.40 21.18
C SER A 138 -2.43 2.03 21.84
N TRP A 139 -1.58 1.19 21.26
CA TRP A 139 -1.23 -0.11 21.83
C TRP A 139 -0.52 0.03 23.18
N ILE A 140 0.48 0.92 23.30
CA ILE A 140 1.18 1.17 24.57
C ILE A 140 0.21 1.68 25.63
N ASP A 141 -0.62 2.67 25.28
CA ASP A 141 -1.58 3.28 26.20
C ASP A 141 -2.58 2.23 26.73
N GLY A 142 -3.05 1.33 25.84
CA GLY A 142 -3.91 0.21 26.22
C GLY A 142 -3.23 -0.77 27.20
N ARG A 143 -1.97 -1.13 26.94
CA ARG A 143 -1.20 -2.02 27.85
C ARG A 143 -0.95 -1.38 29.20
N MET A 144 -0.64 -0.08 29.23
CA MET A 144 -0.40 0.67 30.46
C MET A 144 -1.67 0.75 31.32
N SER A 145 -2.83 0.95 30.69
CA SER A 145 -4.12 0.98 31.40
C SER A 145 -4.42 -0.34 32.12
N VAL A 146 -4.23 -1.48 31.43
CA VAL A 146 -4.44 -2.82 32.00
C VAL A 146 -3.47 -3.10 33.16
N ILE A 147 -2.20 -2.70 33.04
CA ILE A 147 -1.22 -2.85 34.13
C ILE A 147 -1.64 -2.01 35.34
N GLY A 148 -2.05 -0.76 35.12
CA GLY A 148 -2.51 0.13 36.19
C GLY A 148 -3.70 -0.46 36.97
N GLU A 149 -4.67 -1.04 36.27
CA GLU A 149 -5.82 -1.70 36.90
C GLU A 149 -5.41 -2.87 37.79
N HIS A 150 -4.49 -3.72 37.33
CA HIS A 150 -3.99 -4.85 38.12
C HIS A 150 -3.21 -4.40 39.36
N VAL A 151 -2.41 -3.33 39.25
CA VAL A 151 -1.70 -2.74 40.38
C VAL A 151 -2.67 -2.20 41.43
N CYS A 152 -3.75 -1.53 41.02
CA CYS A 152 -4.80 -1.09 41.94
C CYS A 152 -5.47 -2.27 42.66
N LYS A 153 -5.87 -3.31 41.93
CA LYS A 153 -6.51 -4.50 42.53
C LYS A 153 -5.61 -5.21 43.53
N ALA A 154 -4.30 -5.31 43.27
CA ALA A 154 -3.35 -5.93 44.18
C ALA A 154 -3.22 -5.15 45.50
N LYS A 155 -3.27 -3.82 45.44
CA LYS A 155 -3.21 -2.95 46.63
C LYS A 155 -4.47 -3.06 47.50
N ASP A 156 -5.63 -3.27 46.91
CA ASP A 156 -6.90 -3.42 47.64
C ASP A 156 -7.03 -4.81 48.32
N THR A 157 -6.15 -5.76 48.00
CA THR A 157 -6.08 -7.09 48.60
C THR A 157 -5.07 -7.24 49.74
N GLU A 158 -4.30 -6.20 50.06
CA GLU A 158 -3.43 -6.11 51.25
C GLU A 158 -4.15 -5.46 52.43
#